data_AF-A0A3G6YM17-F1
#
_entry.id   AF-A0A3G6YM17-F1
#
_cell.length_a   1.000
_cell.length_b   1.000
_cell.length_c   1.000
_cell.angle_alpha   90.00
_cell.angle_beta   90.00
_cell.angle_gamma   90.00
#
_symmetry.space_group_name_H-M   'P 1'
#
loop_
_entity.id
_entity.type
_entity.pdbx_description
1 polymer ?
#
loop_
_entity_poly.entity_id
_entity_poly.type
_entity_poly.pdbx_seq_one_letter_code
_entity_poly.pdbx_strand_id
1 'polypeptide(L)'
;MNHNPDMTFIYVSGSGTDSSECGKTMWARIKGKTENALLKMDFKAVYLFRPAIIQPLDGIQSKTKSYRLFYTIMKPFFPIFKFVVPNSILTTRSIGIAMLNAVRRGYSTNILEVKDIVKLSNNVE
;
A
#
# COMPACT_ATOMS: atom_id res chain seq x y z
N MET A 1 -6.16 11.36 22.32
CA MET A 1 -4.89 11.40 21.57
C MET A 1 -3.90 12.48 22.07
N ASN A 2 -4.07 13.07 23.27
CA ASN A 2 -3.26 14.21 23.76
C ASN A 2 -1.77 13.94 24.07
N HIS A 3 -1.24 12.76 23.75
CA HIS A 3 0.15 12.40 24.06
C HIS A 3 1.13 12.64 22.90
N ASN A 4 0.64 12.73 21.65
CA ASN A 4 1.49 13.02 20.50
C ASN A 4 0.68 13.70 19.39
N PRO A 5 0.48 15.03 19.46
CA PRO A 5 -0.30 15.78 18.47
C PRO A 5 0.34 15.76 17.08
N ASP A 6 1.65 15.47 16.98
CA ASP A 6 2.38 15.42 15.71
C ASP A 6 2.39 14.03 15.04
N MET A 7 1.68 13.06 15.61
CA MET A 7 1.71 11.68 15.11
C MET A 7 1.08 11.55 13.72
N THR A 8 1.82 10.95 12.80
CA THR A 8 1.31 10.48 11.51
C THR A 8 1.07 8.97 11.55
N PHE A 9 -0.10 8.53 11.13
CA PHE A 9 -0.47 7.13 11.06
C PHE A 9 -0.47 6.63 9.62
N ILE A 10 0.30 5.59 9.33
CA ILE A 10 0.27 4.92 8.03
C ILE A 10 -0.39 3.55 8.17
N TYR A 11 -1.45 3.33 7.40
CA TYR A 11 -2.13 2.05 7.32
C TYR A 11 -1.93 1.41 5.95
N VAL A 12 -1.39 0.19 5.93
CA VAL A 12 -1.19 -0.59 4.71
C VAL A 12 -2.43 -1.45 4.46
N SER A 13 -3.25 -1.02 3.52
CA SER A 13 -4.51 -1.61 3.13
C SER A 13 -4.36 -2.50 1.90
N GLY A 14 -5.06 -2.22 0.80
CA GLY A 14 -4.90 -2.88 -0.49
C GLY A 14 -5.77 -2.26 -1.58
N SER A 15 -5.30 -2.32 -2.82
CA SER A 15 -6.07 -1.92 -4.00
C SER A 15 -7.40 -2.66 -4.04
N GLY A 16 -8.50 -1.93 -4.29
CA GLY A 16 -9.86 -2.49 -4.27
C GLY A 16 -10.50 -2.54 -2.88
N THR A 17 -9.92 -1.86 -1.89
CA THR A 17 -10.59 -1.61 -0.61
C THR A 17 -11.83 -0.75 -0.81
N ASP A 18 -12.90 -1.11 -0.10
CA ASP A 18 -14.22 -0.52 -0.29
C ASP A 18 -14.56 0.46 0.84
N SER A 19 -14.36 1.75 0.59
CA SER A 19 -14.70 2.83 1.52
C SER A 19 -16.20 2.99 1.76
N SER A 20 -17.06 2.44 0.89
CA SER A 20 -18.52 2.46 1.12
C SER A 20 -18.95 1.46 2.21
N GLU A 21 -18.10 0.47 2.50
CA GLU A 21 -18.37 -0.62 3.44
C GLU A 21 -19.56 -1.53 3.06
N CYS A 22 -20.15 -1.34 1.88
CA CYS A 22 -21.39 -1.98 1.42
C CYS A 22 -21.17 -3.03 0.32
N GLY A 23 -19.94 -3.20 -0.17
CA GLY A 23 -19.60 -4.10 -1.25
C GLY A 23 -19.72 -5.59 -0.91
N LYS A 24 -19.78 -6.44 -1.93
CA LYS A 24 -19.96 -7.89 -1.73
C LYS A 24 -18.71 -8.57 -1.15
N THR A 25 -17.54 -7.96 -1.29
CA THR A 25 -16.25 -8.53 -0.89
C THR A 25 -15.91 -8.21 0.57
N MET A 26 -15.94 -9.22 1.44
CA MET A 26 -15.76 -9.03 2.90
C MET A 26 -14.44 -8.35 3.28
N TRP A 27 -13.31 -8.80 2.73
CA TRP A 27 -12.01 -8.22 3.10
C TRP A 27 -11.91 -6.74 2.72
N ALA A 28 -12.49 -6.37 1.57
CA ALA A 28 -12.51 -4.99 1.08
C ALA A 28 -13.34 -4.10 2.00
N ARG A 29 -14.48 -4.60 2.49
CA ARG A 29 -15.30 -3.91 3.49
C ARG A 29 -14.62 -3.75 4.84
N ILE A 30 -13.96 -4.81 5.34
CA ILE A 30 -13.26 -4.76 6.65
C ILE A 30 -12.11 -3.75 6.62
N LYS A 31 -11.32 -3.76 5.53
CA LYS A 31 -10.28 -2.76 5.34
C LYS A 31 -10.87 -1.36 5.20
N GLY A 32 -11.97 -1.20 4.46
CA GLY A 32 -12.66 0.08 4.31
C GLY A 32 -13.17 0.64 5.63
N LYS A 33 -13.78 -0.20 6.48
CA LYS A 33 -14.17 0.14 7.86
C LYS A 33 -12.99 0.65 8.69
N THR A 34 -11.85 -0.03 8.56
CA THR A 34 -10.62 0.34 9.28
C THR A 34 -10.08 1.68 8.78
N GLU A 35 -10.03 1.88 7.47
CA GLU A 35 -9.63 3.14 6.84
C GLU A 35 -10.53 4.31 7.30
N ASN A 36 -11.85 4.13 7.26
CA ASN A 36 -12.82 5.13 7.68
C ASN A 36 -12.72 5.44 9.18
N ALA A 37 -12.44 4.43 10.01
CA ALA A 37 -12.22 4.64 11.44
C ALA A 37 -10.94 5.46 11.69
N LEU A 38 -9.84 5.14 11.01
CA LEU A 38 -8.57 5.86 11.14
C LEU A 38 -8.67 7.32 10.68
N LEU A 39 -9.38 7.60 9.59
CA LEU A 39 -9.60 8.98 9.11
C LEU A 39 -10.36 9.87 10.10
N LYS A 40 -11.13 9.27 11.02
CA LYS A 40 -11.87 10.00 12.07
C LYS A 40 -11.05 10.19 13.34
N MET A 41 -9.87 9.59 13.43
CA MET A 41 -8.98 9.74 14.59
C MET A 41 -8.19 11.04 14.51
N ASP A 42 -7.86 11.56 15.69
CA ASP A 42 -7.17 12.84 15.86
C ASP A 42 -5.64 12.66 15.71
N PHE A 43 -5.21 12.22 14.53
CA PHE A 43 -3.82 12.19 14.11
C PHE A 43 -3.51 13.43 13.27
N LYS A 44 -2.28 13.95 13.34
CA LYS A 44 -1.81 15.03 12.44
C LYS A 44 -2.04 14.68 10.96
N ALA A 45 -1.75 13.43 10.61
CA ALA A 45 -2.00 12.91 9.28
C ALA A 45 -2.28 11.41 9.32
N VAL A 46 -3.14 10.96 8.41
CA VAL A 46 -3.42 9.54 8.17
C VAL A 46 -3.21 9.25 6.69
N TYR A 47 -2.35 8.29 6.38
CA TYR A 47 -2.11 7.82 5.01
C TYR A 47 -2.49 6.35 4.86
N LEU A 48 -3.43 6.09 3.97
CA LEU A 48 -4.02 4.80 3.66
C LEU A 48 -3.40 4.29 2.35
N PHE A 49 -2.40 3.43 2.47
CA PHE A 49 -1.69 2.88 1.33
C PHE A 49 -2.49 1.71 0.75
N ARG A 50 -2.88 1.79 -0.53
CA ARG A 50 -3.61 0.75 -1.24
C ARG A 50 -2.75 0.13 -2.34
N PRO A 51 -1.72 -0.67 -1.96
CA PRO A 51 -0.88 -1.32 -2.95
C PRO A 51 -1.68 -2.38 -3.72
N ALA A 52 -1.31 -2.58 -4.98
CA ALA A 52 -1.78 -3.70 -5.80
C ALA A 52 -0.76 -4.84 -5.74
N ILE A 53 -0.11 -5.16 -6.86
CA ILE A 53 0.93 -6.19 -6.92
C ILE A 53 2.22 -5.64 -6.29
N ILE A 54 2.75 -6.38 -5.31
CA ILE A 54 4.02 -6.05 -4.65
C ILE A 54 5.06 -7.10 -5.04
N GLN A 55 6.09 -6.69 -5.75
CA GLN A 55 7.28 -7.49 -5.98
C GLN A 55 8.13 -7.50 -4.69
N PRO A 56 8.31 -8.66 -4.03
CA PRO A 56 9.29 -8.78 -2.97
C PRO A 56 10.69 -8.66 -3.58
N LEU A 57 11.56 -7.87 -2.93
CA LEU A 57 12.98 -7.77 -3.25
C LEU A 57 13.80 -8.43 -2.14
N ASP A 58 15.11 -8.53 -2.32
CA ASP A 58 16.05 -8.90 -1.27
C ASP A 58 15.82 -10.30 -0.65
N GLY A 59 15.34 -11.25 -1.47
CA GLY A 59 15.15 -12.65 -1.05
C GLY A 59 13.95 -12.89 -0.14
N ILE A 60 13.09 -11.88 0.07
CA ILE A 60 11.90 -11.99 0.92
C ILE A 60 10.93 -13.02 0.32
N GLN A 61 10.70 -14.12 1.05
CA GLN A 61 9.73 -15.13 0.68
C GLN A 61 8.49 -15.05 1.59
N SER A 62 7.31 -15.03 0.98
CA SER A 62 6.04 -15.13 1.72
C SER A 62 6.06 -16.36 2.64
N LYS A 63 5.61 -16.26 3.89
CA LYS A 63 5.52 -17.40 4.82
C LYS A 63 4.52 -18.46 4.37
N THR A 64 3.59 -18.11 3.47
CA THR A 64 2.53 -19.01 3.00
C THR A 64 3.02 -19.84 1.80
N LYS A 65 3.10 -21.17 1.96
CA LYS A 65 3.58 -22.09 0.90
C LYS A 65 2.82 -21.95 -0.42
N SER A 66 1.51 -21.67 -0.38
CA SER A 66 0.69 -21.46 -1.58
C SER A 66 1.12 -20.22 -2.38
N TYR A 67 1.49 -19.14 -1.69
CA TYR A 67 2.05 -17.95 -2.35
C TYR A 67 3.42 -18.24 -2.98
N ARG A 68 4.28 -19.03 -2.31
CA ARG A 68 5.57 -19.44 -2.88
C ARG A 68 5.40 -20.26 -4.16
N LEU A 69 4.44 -21.20 -4.16
CA LEU A 69 4.16 -22.03 -5.32
C LEU A 69 3.59 -21.18 -6.47
N PHE A 70 2.67 -20.26 -6.17
CA PHE A 70 2.15 -19.29 -7.14
C PHE A 70 3.26 -18.42 -7.76
N TYR A 71 4.13 -17.81 -6.93
CA TYR A 71 5.27 -17.02 -7.41
C TYR A 71 6.28 -17.86 -8.23
N THR A 72 6.45 -19.14 -7.91
CA THR A 72 7.37 -20.04 -8.62
C THR A 72 6.84 -20.41 -10.00
N ILE A 73 5.54 -20.66 -10.13
CA ILE A 73 4.87 -20.95 -11.41
C ILE A 73 4.76 -19.70 -12.28
N MET A 74 4.54 -18.52 -11.68
CA MET A 74 4.41 -17.25 -12.40
C MET A 74 5.76 -16.63 -12.80
N LYS A 75 6.88 -17.11 -12.25
CA LYS A 75 8.24 -16.60 -12.48
C LYS A 75 8.65 -16.43 -13.96
N PRO A 76 8.30 -17.34 -14.90
CA PRO A 76 8.60 -17.18 -16.32
C PRO A 76 7.78 -16.07 -17.00
N PHE A 77 6.62 -15.71 -16.44
CA PHE A 77 5.68 -14.73 -17.00
C PHE A 77 5.85 -13.32 -16.41
N PHE A 78 6.62 -13.17 -15.33
CA PHE A 78 6.95 -11.87 -14.73
C PHE A 78 7.54 -10.82 -15.69
N PRO A 79 8.46 -11.13 -16.64
CA PRO A 79 8.96 -10.13 -17.57
C PRO A 79 7.86 -9.55 -18.46
N ILE A 80 6.85 -10.35 -18.82
CA ILE A 80 5.69 -9.93 -19.63
C ILE A 80 4.76 -9.04 -18.79
N PHE A 81 4.45 -9.42 -17.55
CA PHE A 81 3.64 -8.60 -16.65
C PHE A 81 4.29 -7.25 -16.32
N LYS A 82 5.61 -7.24 -16.13
CA LYS A 82 6.38 -6.00 -15.90
C LYS A 82 6.38 -5.08 -17.12
N PHE A 83 6.25 -5.64 -18.33
CA PHE A 83 6.16 -4.89 -19.57
C PHE A 83 4.74 -4.37 -19.85
N VAL A 84 3.70 -5.12 -19.49
CA VAL A 84 2.29 -4.76 -19.76
C VAL A 84 1.72 -3.79 -18.71
N VAL A 85 2.19 -3.82 -17.45
CA VAL A 85 1.68 -2.94 -16.37
C VAL A 85 2.83 -2.35 -15.51
N PRO A 86 3.81 -1.65 -16.12
CA PRO A 86 4.99 -1.15 -15.40
C PRO A 86 4.65 -0.15 -14.28
N ASN A 87 3.56 0.60 -14.43
CA ASN A 87 3.10 1.59 -13.44
C ASN A 87 2.14 1.02 -12.38
N SER A 88 1.91 -0.29 -12.37
CA SER A 88 0.99 -0.96 -11.45
C SER A 88 1.68 -1.94 -10.49
N ILE A 89 3.01 -2.09 -10.59
CA ILE A 89 3.80 -2.99 -9.75
C ILE A 89 4.65 -2.16 -8.80
N LEU A 90 4.43 -2.34 -7.51
CA LEU A 90 5.25 -1.76 -6.46
C LEU A 90 6.33 -2.74 -6.03
N THR A 91 7.47 -2.24 -5.58
CA THR A 91 8.46 -3.04 -4.85
C THR A 91 8.34 -2.77 -3.36
N THR A 92 8.74 -3.74 -2.53
CA THR A 92 8.86 -3.53 -1.07
C THR A 92 9.72 -2.30 -0.73
N ARG A 93 10.82 -2.09 -1.47
CA ARG A 93 11.67 -0.89 -1.33
C ARG A 93 10.93 0.40 -1.68
N SER A 94 10.20 0.45 -2.80
CA SER A 94 9.43 1.64 -3.19
C SER A 94 8.36 1.99 -2.16
N ILE A 95 7.66 1.00 -1.61
CA ILE A 95 6.66 1.22 -0.56
C ILE A 95 7.32 1.79 0.69
N GLY A 96 8.44 1.21 1.14
CA GLY A 96 9.18 1.71 2.30
C GLY A 96 9.64 3.17 2.15
N ILE A 97 10.20 3.53 0.98
CA ILE A 97 10.60 4.91 0.68
C ILE A 97 9.39 5.84 0.67
N ALA A 98 8.29 5.43 0.03
CA ALA A 98 7.06 6.20 -0.01
C ALA A 98 6.48 6.44 1.40
N MET A 99 6.52 5.44 2.28
CA MET A 99 6.09 5.59 3.68
C MET A 99 6.94 6.63 4.43
N LEU A 100 8.27 6.58 4.29
CA LEU A 100 9.16 7.57 4.91
C LEU A 100 8.91 8.97 4.38
N ASN A 101 8.71 9.12 3.07
CA ASN A 101 8.40 10.40 2.44
C ASN A 101 7.04 10.94 2.86
N ALA A 102 6.03 10.08 3.00
CA ALA A 102 4.71 10.47 3.50
C ALA A 102 4.80 11.04 4.93
N VAL A 103 5.58 10.43 5.82
CA VAL A 103 5.78 10.97 7.19
C VAL A 103 6.57 12.28 7.17
N ARG A 104 7.63 12.38 6.36
CA ARG A 104 8.55 13.53 6.39
C ARG A 104 8.01 14.77 5.67
N ARG A 105 7.28 14.56 4.56
CA ARG A 105 6.88 15.63 3.62
C ARG A 105 5.36 15.78 3.53
N GLY A 106 4.61 14.78 3.99
CA GLY A 106 3.18 14.69 3.77
C GLY A 106 2.82 14.34 2.32
N TYR A 107 1.52 14.30 2.06
CA TYR A 107 0.92 14.13 0.74
C TYR A 107 -0.45 14.81 0.70
N SER A 108 -0.89 15.21 -0.49
CA SER A 108 -2.13 15.98 -0.67
C SER A 108 -3.41 15.18 -0.44
N THR A 109 -3.33 13.86 -0.45
CA THR A 109 -4.47 12.95 -0.22
C THR A 109 -4.15 11.96 0.90
N ASN A 110 -5.19 11.53 1.60
CA ASN A 110 -5.06 10.49 2.61
C ASN A 110 -5.04 9.08 1.99
N ILE A 111 -5.75 8.85 0.88
CA ILE A 111 -5.74 7.56 0.18
C ILE A 111 -4.67 7.61 -0.91
N LEU A 112 -3.76 6.65 -0.87
CA LEU A 112 -2.63 6.55 -1.80
C LEU A 112 -2.78 5.26 -2.60
N GLU A 113 -3.20 5.41 -3.86
CA GLU A 113 -3.22 4.31 -4.82
C GLU A 113 -1.82 4.09 -5.40
N VAL A 114 -1.64 3.06 -6.22
CA VAL A 114 -0.32 2.66 -6.74
C VAL A 114 0.46 3.83 -7.35
N LYS A 115 -0.21 4.70 -8.12
CA LYS A 115 0.42 5.87 -8.75
C LYS A 115 0.96 6.87 -7.73
N ASP A 116 0.22 7.09 -6.65
CA ASP A 116 0.62 7.99 -5.55
C ASP A 116 1.81 7.42 -4.80
N ILE A 117 1.81 6.11 -4.55
CA ILE A 117 2.91 5.42 -3.88
C ILE A 117 4.19 5.51 -4.72
N VAL A 118 4.11 5.30 -6.03
CA VAL A 118 5.25 5.48 -6.95
C VAL A 118 5.75 6.92 -6.96
N LYS A 119 4.84 7.89 -7.01
CA LYS A 119 5.20 9.31 -6.97
C LYS A 119 5.94 9.67 -5.68
N LEU A 120 5.41 9.22 -4.53
CA LEU A 120 6.05 9.41 -3.24
C LEU A 120 7.40 8.69 -3.13
N SER A 121 7.56 7.52 -3.76
CA SER A 121 8.84 6.81 -3.72
C SER A 121 9.94 7.49 -4.54
N ASN A 122 9.58 8.27 -5.57
CA ASN A 122 10.53 8.93 -6.47
C ASN A 122 10.91 10.35 -6.03
N ASN A 123 10.22 10.93 -5.06
CA ASN A 123 10.57 12.23 -4.48
C ASN A 123 11.79 12.11 -3.54
N VAL A 124 12.92 11.68 -4.09
CA VAL A 124 14.21 11.56 -3.39
C VAL A 124 15.13 12.69 -3.88
N GLU A 125 14.87 13.89 -3.38
CA GLU A 125 15.81 15.02 -3.34
C GLU A 125 15.68 15.69 -1.97
#